data_AF-A0A838ZJ74-F1
#
_entry.id   AF-A0A838ZJ74-F1
#
_cell.length_a   1.000
_cell.length_b   1.000
_cell.length_c   1.000
_cell.angle_alpha   90.00
_cell.angle_beta   90.00
_cell.angle_gamma   90.00
#
_symmetry.space_group_name_H-M   'P 1'
#
loop_
_entity.id
_entity.type
_entity.pdbx_description
1 polymer ?
#
loop_
_entity_poly.entity_id
_entity_poly.type
_entity_poly.pdbx_seq_one_letter_code
_entity_poly.pdbx_strand_id
1 'polypeptide(L)'
;MKINLFIFSFVIFLVSLLVHLLAVFQITEISRLPVFILHFLTIGISAVAFFDLRSKEGSKINFENYFKSKFSGNLFWIPVVLLIFFIYNFINFFVGIFYSVGTPDVWDSKYVLHDHGKLIKEITENEYLLERTKEVKMFSSFWIMFSGLAIAILYDKEYFMIK
;
A
#
# COMPACT_ATOMS: atom_id res chain seq x y z
N MET A 1 -14.36 -6.87 -17.62
CA MET A 1 -14.05 -6.99 -16.17
C MET A 1 -12.62 -6.60 -15.83
N LYS A 2 -11.59 -7.14 -16.50
CA LYS A 2 -10.18 -6.84 -16.20
C LYS A 2 -9.82 -5.35 -16.23
N ILE A 3 -10.25 -4.62 -17.27
CA ILE A 3 -9.97 -3.19 -17.38
C ILE A 3 -10.57 -2.38 -16.21
N ASN A 4 -11.77 -2.73 -15.75
CA ASN A 4 -12.39 -2.07 -14.59
C ASN A 4 -11.61 -2.36 -13.30
N LEU A 5 -11.17 -3.60 -13.09
CA LEU A 5 -10.33 -3.97 -11.95
C LEU A 5 -8.96 -3.30 -12.01
N PHE A 6 -8.38 -3.16 -13.20
CA PHE A 6 -7.14 -2.43 -13.42
C PHE A 6 -7.30 -0.94 -13.07
N ILE A 7 -8.31 -0.27 -13.62
CA ILE A 7 -8.62 1.14 -13.34
C ILE A 7 -8.86 1.32 -11.85
N PHE A 8 -9.65 0.43 -11.24
CA PHE A 8 -9.92 0.47 -9.80
C PHE A 8 -8.65 0.31 -8.95
N SER A 9 -7.78 -0.65 -9.29
CA SER A 9 -6.47 -0.82 -8.64
C SER A 9 -5.58 0.41 -8.81
N PHE A 10 -5.60 1.02 -10.00
CA PHE A 10 -4.85 2.23 -10.31
C PHE A 10 -5.33 3.43 -9.51
N VAL A 11 -6.65 3.62 -9.36
CA VAL A 11 -7.22 4.67 -8.51
C VAL A 11 -6.82 4.46 -7.05
N ILE A 12 -6.92 3.23 -6.54
CA ILE A 12 -6.49 2.90 -5.17
C ILE A 12 -5.00 3.20 -5.00
N PHE A 13 -4.15 2.85 -5.98
CA PHE A 13 -2.72 3.14 -5.95
C PHE A 13 -2.46 4.65 -5.90
N LEU A 14 -3.14 5.46 -6.71
CA LEU A 14 -2.99 6.92 -6.70
C LEU A 14 -3.44 7.53 -5.38
N VAL A 15 -4.57 7.09 -4.82
CA VAL A 15 -5.04 7.54 -3.50
C VAL A 15 -4.04 7.14 -2.41
N SER A 16 -3.52 5.92 -2.46
CA SER A 16 -2.52 5.43 -1.51
C SER A 16 -1.22 6.23 -1.61
N LEU A 17 -0.78 6.54 -2.83
CA LEU A 17 0.38 7.39 -3.09
C LEU A 17 0.18 8.81 -2.56
N LEU A 18 -1.00 9.41 -2.78
CA LEU A 18 -1.31 10.73 -2.24
C LEU A 18 -1.25 10.73 -0.70
N VAL A 19 -1.90 9.76 -0.05
CA VAL A 19 -1.87 9.64 1.41
C VAL A 19 -0.43 9.44 1.90
N HIS A 20 0.36 8.61 1.22
CA HIS A 20 1.76 8.39 1.57
C HIS A 20 2.59 9.67 1.45
N LEU A 21 2.45 10.43 0.37
CA LEU A 21 3.15 11.70 0.19
C LEU A 21 2.76 12.70 1.29
N LEU A 22 1.48 12.84 1.59
CA LEU A 22 1.02 13.70 2.69
C LEU A 22 1.61 13.27 4.04
N ALA A 23 1.72 11.96 4.29
CA ALA A 23 2.32 11.42 5.50
C ALA A 23 3.83 11.65 5.57
N VAL A 24 4.54 11.57 4.44
CA VAL A 24 5.97 11.89 4.33
C VAL A 24 6.22 13.36 4.66
N PHE A 25 5.34 14.26 4.23
CA PHE A 25 5.40 15.69 4.57
C PHE A 25 4.81 16.02 5.95
N GLN A 26 4.46 15.01 6.76
CA GLN A 26 3.93 15.17 8.11
C GLN A 26 2.64 16.02 8.18
N ILE A 27 1.82 15.99 7.12
CA ILE A 27 0.51 16.64 7.10
C ILE A 27 -0.43 15.86 8.03
N THR A 28 -0.60 16.37 9.25
CA THR A 28 -1.26 15.62 10.33
C THR A 28 -2.75 15.37 10.13
N GLU A 29 -3.43 16.13 9.27
CA GLU A 29 -4.86 16.05 9.02
C GLU A 29 -5.28 14.67 8.50
N ILE A 30 -4.38 13.97 7.79
CA ILE A 30 -4.63 12.63 7.27
C ILE A 30 -4.78 11.57 8.38
N SER A 31 -4.24 11.84 9.58
CA SER A 31 -4.34 10.93 10.72
C SER A 31 -5.76 10.73 11.23
N ARG A 32 -6.68 11.64 10.84
CA ARG A 32 -8.11 11.61 11.17
C ARG A 32 -8.94 10.80 10.17
N LEU A 33 -8.36 10.40 9.04
CA LEU A 33 -9.08 9.65 8.01
C LEU A 33 -9.34 8.20 8.47
N PRO A 34 -10.45 7.58 8.03
CA PRO A 34 -10.75 6.17 8.29
C PRO A 34 -9.85 5.25 7.44
N VAL A 35 -8.58 5.18 7.80
CA VAL A 35 -7.53 4.48 7.04
C VAL A 35 -7.75 2.96 6.91
N PHE A 36 -8.60 2.36 7.76
CA PHE A 36 -8.96 0.94 7.66
C PHE A 36 -9.69 0.60 6.36
N ILE A 37 -10.43 1.54 5.77
CA ILE A 37 -11.15 1.31 4.52
C ILE A 37 -10.15 1.01 3.39
N LEU A 38 -9.08 1.81 3.29
CA LEU A 38 -8.01 1.60 2.31
C LEU A 38 -7.26 0.28 2.52
N HIS A 39 -7.11 -0.18 3.77
CA HIS A 39 -6.54 -1.49 4.05
C HIS A 39 -7.37 -2.62 3.43
N PHE A 40 -8.67 -2.66 3.71
CA PHE A 40 -9.53 -3.73 3.19
C PHE A 40 -9.66 -3.68 1.67
N LEU A 41 -9.75 -2.47 1.09
CA LEU A 41 -9.82 -2.30 -0.36
C LEU A 41 -8.54 -2.78 -1.05
N THR A 42 -7.36 -2.45 -0.52
CA THR A 42 -6.07 -2.82 -1.12
C THR A 42 -5.82 -4.32 -1.01
N ILE A 43 -6.07 -4.93 0.15
CA ILE A 43 -5.97 -6.39 0.32
C ILE A 43 -6.99 -7.11 -0.57
N GLY A 44 -8.24 -6.65 -0.59
CA GLY A 44 -9.31 -7.25 -1.37
C GLY A 44 -9.02 -7.24 -2.87
N ILE A 45 -8.58 -6.10 -3.43
CA ILE A 45 -8.30 -6.02 -4.86
C ILE A 45 -7.08 -6.86 -5.25
N SER A 46 -6.04 -6.92 -4.42
CA SER A 46 -4.88 -7.78 -4.67
C SER A 46 -5.25 -9.26 -4.61
N ALA A 47 -6.12 -9.66 -3.69
CA ALA A 47 -6.62 -11.03 -3.62
C ALA A 47 -7.39 -11.39 -4.90
N VAL A 48 -8.30 -10.52 -5.36
CA VAL A 48 -9.03 -10.71 -6.62
C VAL A 48 -8.09 -10.83 -7.81
N ALA A 49 -7.09 -9.93 -7.92
CA ALA A 49 -6.08 -9.99 -8.98
C ALA A 49 -5.30 -11.31 -8.95
N PHE A 50 -4.90 -11.77 -7.75
CA PHE A 50 -4.18 -13.02 -7.57
C PHE A 50 -5.03 -14.24 -7.95
N PHE A 51 -6.31 -14.28 -7.58
CA PHE A 51 -7.20 -15.36 -7.98
C PHE A 51 -7.46 -15.37 -9.50
N ASP A 52 -7.61 -14.20 -10.13
CA ASP A 52 -7.71 -14.06 -11.59
C ASP A 52 -6.44 -14.50 -12.33
N LEU A 53 -5.25 -14.31 -11.72
CA LEU A 53 -4.00 -14.87 -12.22
C LEU A 53 -4.01 -16.40 -12.11
N ARG A 54 -4.32 -16.92 -10.92
CA ARG A 54 -4.35 -18.36 -10.64
C ARG A 54 -5.37 -19.11 -11.50
N SER A 55 -6.51 -18.49 -11.83
CA SER A 55 -7.51 -19.12 -12.71
C SER A 55 -7.01 -19.29 -14.14
N LYS A 56 -6.03 -18.48 -14.59
CA LYS A 56 -5.48 -18.54 -15.95
C LYS A 56 -4.23 -19.40 -16.04
N GLU A 57 -3.31 -19.20 -15.11
CA GLU A 57 -2.01 -19.88 -15.07
C GLU A 57 -2.07 -21.24 -14.34
N GLY A 58 -3.18 -21.53 -13.67
CA GLY A 58 -3.35 -22.73 -12.84
C GLY A 58 -2.71 -22.60 -11.45
N SER A 59 -2.66 -23.72 -10.73
CA SER A 59 -2.17 -23.76 -9.34
C SER A 59 -0.65 -23.64 -9.19
N LYS A 60 0.12 -23.90 -10.26
CA LYS A 60 1.58 -23.83 -10.30
C LYS A 60 2.03 -22.67 -11.19
N ILE A 61 1.76 -21.44 -10.74
CA ILE A 61 2.18 -20.24 -11.45
C ILE A 61 3.71 -20.19 -11.50
N ASN A 62 4.29 -20.20 -12.70
CA ASN A 62 5.71 -19.92 -12.88
C ASN A 62 5.90 -18.39 -12.89
N PHE A 63 6.12 -17.82 -11.70
CA PHE A 63 6.26 -16.37 -11.53
C PHE A 63 7.43 -15.78 -12.31
N GLU A 64 8.54 -16.53 -12.46
CA GLU A 64 9.69 -16.09 -13.21
C GLU A 64 9.32 -15.85 -14.68
N ASN A 65 8.70 -16.84 -15.33
CA ASN A 65 8.26 -16.71 -16.72
C ASN A 65 7.16 -15.66 -16.86
N TYR A 66 6.21 -15.62 -15.92
CA TYR A 66 5.13 -14.64 -15.91
C TYR A 66 5.69 -13.20 -15.90
N PHE A 67 6.57 -12.88 -14.94
CA PHE A 67 7.13 -11.54 -14.86
C PHE A 67 8.12 -11.25 -15.97
N LYS A 68 8.98 -12.19 -16.39
CA LYS A 68 9.85 -12.01 -17.57
C LYS A 68 9.05 -11.58 -18.80
N SER A 69 7.88 -12.19 -19.02
CA SER A 69 6.99 -11.81 -20.12
C SER A 69 6.42 -10.39 -19.98
N LYS A 70 6.24 -9.88 -18.76
CA LYS A 70 5.78 -8.50 -18.50
C LYS A 70 6.90 -7.49 -18.70
N PHE A 71 8.14 -7.81 -18.34
CA PHE A 71 9.31 -6.94 -18.49
C PHE A 71 9.87 -6.84 -19.93
N SER A 72 9.30 -7.55 -20.91
CA SER A 72 9.73 -7.44 -22.32
C SER A 72 8.95 -6.38 -23.13
N GLY A 73 9.50 -5.85 -24.23
CA GLY A 73 8.77 -5.01 -25.19
C GLY A 73 8.55 -3.54 -24.76
N ASN A 74 7.73 -2.80 -25.53
CA ASN A 74 7.68 -1.32 -25.49
C ASN A 74 7.13 -0.69 -24.19
N LEU A 75 6.42 -1.46 -23.36
CA LEU A 75 5.82 -0.99 -22.10
C LEU A 75 6.49 -1.61 -20.87
N PHE A 76 7.77 -1.98 -20.98
CA PHE A 76 8.55 -2.51 -19.86
C PHE A 76 8.71 -1.53 -18.69
N TRP A 77 8.54 -0.23 -18.93
CA TRP A 77 8.69 0.81 -17.91
C TRP A 77 7.64 0.72 -16.80
N ILE A 78 6.42 0.24 -17.10
CA ILE A 78 5.34 0.10 -16.10
C ILE A 78 5.75 -0.85 -14.96
N PRO A 79 6.10 -2.12 -15.22
CA PRO A 79 6.53 -3.02 -14.16
C PRO A 79 7.83 -2.58 -13.48
N VAL A 80 8.72 -1.86 -14.17
CA VAL A 80 9.92 -1.25 -13.56
C VAL A 80 9.54 -0.18 -12.53
N VAL A 81 8.66 0.74 -12.89
CA VAL A 81 8.17 1.79 -11.96
C VAL A 81 7.48 1.17 -10.75
N LEU A 82 6.60 0.19 -10.97
CA LEU A 82 5.92 -0.52 -9.88
C LEU A 82 6.91 -1.28 -8.98
N LEU A 83 7.97 -1.88 -9.54
CA LEU A 83 9.02 -2.52 -8.77
C LEU A 83 9.79 -1.51 -7.90
N ILE A 84 10.11 -0.33 -8.44
CA ILE A 84 10.77 0.75 -7.66
C ILE A 84 9.87 1.17 -6.49
N PHE A 85 8.59 1.43 -6.74
CA PHE A 85 7.64 1.74 -5.67
C PHE A 85 7.55 0.60 -4.67
N PHE A 86 7.50 -0.65 -5.11
CA PHE A 86 7.44 -1.79 -4.22
C PHE A 86 8.66 -1.84 -3.28
N ILE A 87 9.88 -1.71 -3.81
CA ILE A 87 11.12 -1.74 -3.01
C ILE A 87 11.15 -0.56 -2.02
N TYR A 88 10.87 0.66 -2.48
CA TYR A 88 10.85 1.84 -1.63
C TYR A 88 9.85 1.70 -0.47
N ASN A 89 8.62 1.25 -0.77
CA ASN A 89 7.56 1.12 0.22
C ASN A 89 7.79 -0.08 1.14
N PHE A 90 8.38 -1.16 0.64
CA PHE A 90 8.81 -2.29 1.47
C PHE A 90 9.81 -1.81 2.53
N ILE A 91 10.85 -1.07 2.11
CA ILE A 91 11.83 -0.51 3.05
C ILE A 91 11.14 0.43 4.05
N ASN A 92 10.30 1.36 3.59
CA ASN A 92 9.61 2.31 4.49
C ASN A 92 8.69 1.61 5.49
N PHE A 93 7.99 0.55 5.08
CA PHE A 93 7.14 -0.24 5.96
C PHE A 93 7.95 -0.90 7.08
N PHE A 94 9.04 -1.60 6.72
CA PHE A 94 9.89 -2.26 7.72
C PHE A 94 10.60 -1.26 8.63
N VAL A 95 11.08 -0.13 8.10
CA VAL A 95 11.61 0.97 8.91
C VAL A 95 10.55 1.47 9.89
N GLY A 96 9.30 1.64 9.46
CA GLY A 96 8.19 2.00 10.34
C GLY A 96 7.98 1.01 11.49
N ILE A 97 8.01 -0.30 11.19
CA ILE A 97 7.88 -1.35 12.20
C ILE A 97 9.04 -1.33 13.19
N PHE A 98 10.29 -1.29 12.71
CA PHE A 98 11.47 -1.41 13.57
C PHE A 98 11.71 -0.20 14.46
N TYR A 99 11.30 0.99 14.02
CA TYR A 99 11.48 2.23 14.77
C TYR A 99 10.21 2.70 15.49
N SER A 100 9.12 1.92 15.44
CA SER A 100 7.94 2.23 16.24
C SER A 100 8.22 1.97 17.72
N VAL A 101 8.02 2.99 18.55
CA VAL A 101 8.22 2.90 20.01
C VAL A 101 6.94 2.44 20.72
N GLY A 102 5.78 2.57 20.06
CA GLY A 102 4.47 2.19 20.57
C GLY A 102 3.35 2.66 19.66
N THR A 103 2.11 2.38 20.04
CA THR A 103 0.90 2.80 19.36
C THR A 103 0.25 3.98 20.08
N PRO A 104 -0.02 5.10 19.38
CA PRO A 104 -0.78 6.21 19.93
C PRO A 104 -2.25 5.83 20.08
N ASP A 105 -2.83 6.09 21.26
CA ASP A 105 -4.24 5.79 21.57
C ASP A 105 -4.83 6.87 22.50
N VAL A 106 -6.13 6.76 22.79
CA VAL A 106 -6.85 7.63 23.71
C VAL A 106 -7.43 6.80 24.85
N TRP A 107 -6.87 6.95 26.05
CA TRP A 107 -7.33 6.28 27.27
C TRP A 107 -7.85 7.32 28.26
N ASP A 108 -9.06 7.14 28.78
CA ASP A 108 -9.68 8.04 29.77
C ASP A 108 -9.58 9.53 29.37
N SER A 109 -9.86 9.83 28.09
CA SER A 109 -9.79 11.18 27.48
C SER A 109 -8.40 11.81 27.43
N LYS A 110 -7.34 11.03 27.67
CA LYS A 110 -5.95 11.46 27.51
C LYS A 110 -5.30 10.78 26.31
N TYR A 111 -4.45 11.50 25.61
CA TYR A 111 -3.62 10.90 24.58
C TYR A 111 -2.45 10.16 25.23
N VAL A 112 -2.25 8.93 24.80
CA VAL A 112 -1.21 8.05 25.35
C VAL A 112 -0.42 7.40 24.23
N LEU A 113 0.83 7.06 24.53
CA LEU A 113 1.62 6.11 23.77
C LEU A 113 1.71 4.84 24.60
N HIS A 114 1.34 3.70 24.03
CA HIS A 114 1.38 2.42 24.73
C HIS A 114 2.02 1.33 23.86
N ASP A 115 2.54 0.29 24.49
CA ASP A 115 3.06 -0.89 23.81
C ASP A 115 2.45 -2.15 24.40
N HIS A 116 1.78 -2.95 23.56
CA HIS A 116 1.06 -4.17 23.97
C HIS A 116 0.16 -3.97 25.22
N GLY A 117 -0.58 -2.87 25.27
CA GLY A 117 -1.48 -2.51 26.38
C GLY A 117 -0.78 -1.96 27.63
N LYS A 118 0.54 -1.77 27.61
CA LYS A 118 1.29 -1.10 28.68
C LYS A 118 1.51 0.36 28.33
N LEU A 119 1.10 1.26 29.21
CA LEU A 119 1.37 2.70 29.06
C LEU A 119 2.88 2.94 29.03
N ILE A 120 3.37 3.62 27.98
CA ILE A 120 4.74 4.14 27.93
C ILE A 120 4.77 5.55 28.52
N LYS A 121 3.93 6.44 27.99
CA LYS A 121 3.79 7.82 28.46
C LYS A 121 2.46 8.43 28.03
N GLU A 122 2.00 9.43 28.77
CA GLU A 122 1.01 10.39 28.29
C GLU A 122 1.69 11.32 27.27
N ILE A 123 0.97 11.70 26.22
CA ILE A 123 1.47 12.57 25.14
C ILE A 123 0.51 13.74 24.90
N THR A 124 1.00 14.79 24.28
CA THR A 124 0.16 15.91 23.82
C THR A 124 -0.66 15.53 22.59
N GLU A 125 -1.70 16.31 22.27
CA GLU A 125 -2.48 16.11 21.03
C GLU A 125 -1.58 16.19 19.78
N ASN A 126 -0.63 17.13 19.76
CA ASN A 126 0.29 17.30 18.64
C ASN A 126 1.22 16.08 18.47
N GLU A 127 1.74 15.53 19.57
CA GLU A 127 2.50 14.28 19.53
C GLU A 127 1.64 13.11 19.07
N TYR A 128 0.39 13.00 19.55
CA TYR A 128 -0.54 11.98 19.10
C TYR A 128 -0.77 12.01 17.59
N LEU A 129 -1.07 13.19 17.05
CA LEU A 129 -1.28 13.37 15.60
C LEU A 129 -0.02 13.04 14.79
N LEU A 130 1.16 13.39 15.32
CA LEU A 130 2.44 13.06 14.68
C LEU A 130 2.69 11.54 14.67
N GLU A 131 2.48 10.86 15.79
CA GLU A 131 2.64 9.40 15.87
C GLU A 131 1.62 8.68 14.97
N ARG A 132 0.36 9.13 14.97
CA ARG A 132 -0.66 8.59 14.04
C ARG A 132 -0.27 8.81 12.58
N THR A 133 0.33 9.95 12.25
CA THR A 133 0.81 10.22 10.88
C THR A 133 1.93 9.25 10.47
N LYS A 134 2.82 8.88 11.40
CA LYS A 134 3.83 7.85 11.15
C LYS A 134 3.20 6.47 10.91
N GLU A 135 2.14 6.11 11.66
CA GLU A 135 1.38 4.90 11.39
C GLU A 135 0.73 4.94 10.00
N VAL A 136 0.10 6.06 9.63
CA VAL A 136 -0.47 6.23 8.28
C VAL A 136 0.61 6.12 7.19
N LYS A 137 1.81 6.67 7.40
CA LYS A 137 2.95 6.51 6.48
C LYS A 137 3.32 5.04 6.31
N MET A 138 3.44 4.31 7.42
CA MET A 138 3.76 2.88 7.40
C MET A 138 2.68 2.10 6.63
N PHE A 139 1.41 2.28 6.98
CA PHE A 139 0.31 1.55 6.35
C PHE A 139 0.07 1.93 4.89
N SER A 140 0.18 3.22 4.54
CA SER A 140 0.09 3.65 3.13
C SER A 140 1.19 3.05 2.26
N SER A 141 2.36 2.76 2.83
CA SER A 141 3.42 2.02 2.12
C SER A 141 2.92 0.63 1.70
N PHE A 142 2.24 -0.06 2.62
CA PHE A 142 1.62 -1.36 2.36
C PHE A 142 0.53 -1.26 1.28
N TRP A 143 -0.32 -0.24 1.34
CA TRP A 143 -1.39 -0.04 0.35
C TRP A 143 -0.84 0.16 -1.07
N ILE A 144 0.23 0.94 -1.22
CA ILE A 144 0.92 1.15 -2.50
C ILE A 144 1.47 -0.17 -3.04
N MET A 145 2.10 -0.99 -2.18
CA MET A 145 2.64 -2.28 -2.60
C MET A 145 1.56 -3.23 -3.13
N PHE A 146 0.44 -3.36 -2.39
CA PHE A 146 -0.62 -4.29 -2.73
C PHE A 146 -1.42 -3.85 -3.96
N SER A 147 -1.79 -2.57 -4.02
CA SER A 147 -2.44 -2.00 -5.22
C SER A 147 -1.50 -2.03 -6.42
N GLY A 148 -0.20 -1.76 -6.24
CA GLY A 148 0.82 -1.87 -7.27
C GLY A 148 0.98 -3.29 -7.80
N LEU A 149 0.96 -4.31 -6.93
CA LEU A 149 0.96 -5.71 -7.33
C LEU A 149 -0.29 -6.09 -8.13
N ALA A 150 -1.47 -5.60 -7.69
CA ALA A 150 -2.71 -5.82 -8.42
C ALA A 150 -2.65 -5.21 -9.83
N ILE A 151 -2.10 -4.00 -9.97
CA ILE A 151 -1.84 -3.37 -11.27
C ILE A 151 -0.87 -4.21 -12.09
N ALA A 152 0.25 -4.67 -11.54
CA ALA A 152 1.23 -5.47 -12.27
C ALA A 152 0.65 -6.79 -12.81
N ILE A 153 -0.28 -7.39 -12.06
CA ILE A 153 -0.98 -8.61 -12.45
C ILE A 153 -2.03 -8.33 -13.53
N LEU A 154 -2.89 -7.32 -13.29
CA LEU A 154 -4.03 -7.01 -14.16
C LEU A 154 -3.63 -6.24 -15.43
N TYR A 155 -2.45 -5.62 -15.42
CA TYR A 155 -1.89 -4.93 -16.56
C TYR A 155 -1.66 -5.90 -17.71
N ASP A 156 -2.22 -5.60 -18.87
CA ASP A 156 -2.11 -6.44 -20.05
C ASP A 156 -1.77 -5.56 -21.26
N LYS A 157 -0.67 -5.90 -21.93
CA LYS A 157 -0.04 -5.09 -22.99
C LYS A 157 -0.97 -4.91 -24.18
N GLU A 158 -1.83 -5.88 -24.44
CA GLU A 158 -2.76 -5.86 -25.57
C GLU A 158 -3.79 -4.72 -25.47
N TYR A 159 -4.15 -4.29 -24.27
CA TYR A 159 -5.12 -3.19 -24.08
C TYR A 159 -4.51 -1.79 -24.30
N PHE A 160 -3.18 -1.67 -24.23
CA PHE A 160 -2.47 -0.39 -24.30
C PHE A 160 -1.69 -0.19 -25.60
N MET A 161 -1.69 -1.21 -26.47
CA MET A 161 -1.20 -1.08 -27.85
C MET A 161 -2.32 -0.45 -28.68
N ILE A 162 -2.29 0.89 -28.81
CA ILE A 162 -3.04 1.57 -29.86
C ILE A 162 -2.46 1.05 -31.19
N LYS A 163 -3.30 0.39 -32.00
CA LYS A 163 -2.94 0.00 -33.38
C LYS A 163 -2.74 1.23 -34.25
#